data_AF-A0A099UEJ9-F1
#
_entry.id   AF-A0A099UEJ9-F1
#
_cell.length_a   1.000
_cell.length_b   1.000
_cell.length_c   1.000
_cell.angle_alpha   90.00
_cell.angle_beta   90.00
_cell.angle_gamma   90.00
#
_symmetry.space_group_name_H-M   'P 1'
#
loop_
_entity.id
_entity.type
_entity.pdbx_description
1 polymer ?
#
loop_
_entity_poly.entity_id
_entity_poly.type
_entity_poly.pdbx_seq_one_letter_code
_entity_poly.pdbx_strand_id
1 'polypeptide(L)' 'MPGIKVKESESFEEAYRKFKKQTDRNLVVTELRARRFFESKTEKRKKQKINAKKKMLKRLYMLRRYESKL' A
#
# COMPACT_ATOMS: atom_id res chain seq x y z
N MET A 1 4.57 -6.93 13.02
CA MET A 1 3.40 -7.55 12.37
C MET A 1 2.20 -6.63 12.56
N PRO A 2 1.31 -6.46 11.56
CA PRO A 2 0.09 -5.68 11.73
C PRO A 2 -0.78 -6.34 12.82
N GLY A 3 -1.33 -5.51 13.70
CA GLY A 3 -2.16 -5.95 14.81
C GLY A 3 -3.15 -4.84 15.14
N ILE A 4 -4.42 -5.22 15.28
CA ILE A 4 -5.50 -4.32 15.69
C ILE A 4 -5.91 -4.65 17.12
N LYS A 5 -6.23 -3.62 17.90
CA LYS A 5 -6.90 -3.77 19.19
C LYS A 5 -8.40 -3.60 18.94
N VAL A 6 -9.16 -4.67 19.14
CA VAL A 6 -10.63 -4.65 19.00
C VAL A 6 -11.24 -4.23 20.31
N LYS A 7 -12.20 -3.32 20.28
CA LYS A 7 -13.02 -2.95 21.45
C LYS A 7 -14.31 -3.76 21.47
N GLU A 8 -14.88 -3.97 22.65
CA GLU A 8 -16.14 -4.74 22.82
C GLU A 8 -17.33 -4.15 22.05
N SER A 9 -17.31 -2.85 21.78
CA SER A 9 -18.35 -2.16 21.01
C SER A 9 -18.21 -2.30 19.49
N GLU A 10 -17.12 -2.88 18.98
CA GLU A 10 -16.85 -2.96 17.54
C GLU A 10 -17.38 -4.26 16.95
N SER A 11 -18.08 -4.16 15.81
CA SER A 11 -18.49 -5.33 15.05
C SER A 11 -17.27 -6.02 14.40
N PHE A 12 -17.35 -7.34 14.24
CA PHE A 12 -16.31 -8.14 13.58
C PHE A 12 -15.92 -7.58 12.20
N GLU A 13 -16.89 -7.13 11.41
CA GLU A 13 -16.61 -6.65 10.06
C GLU A 13 -15.81 -5.34 10.07
N GLU A 14 -16.05 -4.46 11.04
CA GLU A 14 -15.28 -3.23 11.20
C GLU A 14 -13.85 -3.53 11.63
N ALA A 15 -13.67 -4.44 12.60
CA ALA A 15 -12.38 -4.93 13.01
C ALA A 15 -11.62 -5.54 11.82
N TYR A 16 -12.25 -6.43 11.04
CA TYR A 16 -11.66 -7.04 9.86
C TYR A 16 -11.24 -6.00 8.81
N ARG A 17 -12.08 -5.00 8.52
CA ARG A 17 -11.73 -3.91 7.59
C ARG A 17 -10.51 -3.11 8.08
N LYS A 18 -10.43 -2.82 9.39
CA LYS A 18 -9.26 -2.15 10.00
C LYS A 18 -8.00 -2.99 9.86
N PHE A 19 -8.08 -4.28 10.17
CA PHE A 19 -6.97 -5.21 10.02
C PHE A 19 -6.49 -5.29 8.57
N LYS A 20 -7.41 -5.50 7.63
CA LYS A 20 -7.11 -5.58 6.20
C LYS A 20 -6.41 -4.31 5.72
N LYS A 21 -6.95 -3.13 6.08
CA LYS A 21 -6.35 -1.83 5.76
C LYS A 21 -4.93 -1.68 6.33
N GLN A 22 -4.67 -2.15 7.54
CA GLN A 22 -3.34 -2.11 8.16
C GLN A 22 -2.36 -3.06 7.48
N THR A 23 -2.78 -4.29 7.20
CA THR A 23 -1.98 -5.30 6.49
C THR A 23 -1.63 -4.85 5.07
N ASP A 24 -2.59 -4.27 4.36
CA ASP A 24 -2.39 -3.70 3.02
C ASP A 24 -1.47 -2.48 3.04
N ARG A 25 -1.61 -1.60 4.05
CA ARG A 25 -0.73 -0.44 4.24
C ARG A 25 0.72 -0.88 4.48
N ASN A 26 0.92 -1.95 5.23
CA ASN A 26 2.24 -2.50 5.54
C ASN A 26 2.80 -3.36 4.40
N LEU A 27 2.09 -3.48 3.26
CA LEU A 27 2.54 -4.16 2.05
C LEU A 27 2.93 -5.63 2.25
N VAL A 28 2.39 -6.31 3.27
CA VAL A 28 2.78 -7.68 3.66
C VAL A 28 2.66 -8.67 2.49
N VAL A 29 1.54 -8.64 1.76
CA VAL A 29 1.31 -9.52 0.60
C VAL A 29 2.21 -9.14 -0.58
N THR A 30 2.44 -7.84 -0.79
CA THR A 30 3.32 -7.35 -1.86
C THR A 30 4.76 -7.78 -1.62
N GLU A 31 5.21 -7.70 -0.37
CA GLU A 31 6.54 -8.13 0.04
C GLU A 31 6.72 -9.64 -0.10
N LEU A 32 5.74 -10.44 0.33
CA LEU A 32 5.76 -11.89 0.15
C LEU A 32 5.93 -12.27 -1.33
N ARG A 33 5.17 -11.62 -2.23
CA ARG A 33 5.27 -11.86 -3.68
C ARG A 33 6.63 -11.44 -4.24
N ALA A 34 7.18 -10.32 -3.78
CA ALA A 34 8.49 -9.83 -4.20
C ALA A 34 9.65 -10.73 -3.73
N ARG A 35 9.48 -11.43 -2.60
CA ARG A 35 10.47 -12.36 -2.03
C ARG A 35 10.38 -13.78 -2.62
N ARG A 36 9.35 -14.10 -3.43
CA ARG A 36 9.13 -15.44 -3.98
C ARG A 36 10.28 -15.94 -4.86
N PHE A 37 11.00 -15.02 -5.52
CA PHE A 37 12.12 -15.34 -6.39
C PHE A 37 13.31 -14.45 -6.06
N PHE A 38 14.52 -14.92 -6.34
CA PHE A 38 15.70 -14.08 -6.27
C PHE A 38 15.60 -12.96 -7.32
N GLU A 39 15.93 -11.75 -6.89
CA GLU A 39 16.01 -10.59 -7.77
C GLU A 39 17.30 -9.86 -7.46
N SER A 40 18.05 -9.50 -8.51
CA SER A 40 19.32 -8.81 -8.38
C SER A 40 19.14 -7.44 -7.72
N LYS A 41 20.18 -6.94 -7.03
CA LYS A 41 20.15 -5.60 -6.40
C LYS A 41 19.82 -4.50 -7.42
N THR A 42 20.27 -4.66 -8.66
CA THR A 42 20.03 -3.71 -9.76
C THR A 42 18.56 -3.68 -10.17
N GLU A 43 17.92 -4.83 -10.34
CA GLU A 43 16.50 -4.93 -10.69
C GLU A 43 15.61 -4.38 -9.57
N LYS A 44 15.93 -4.71 -8.30
CA LYS A 44 15.25 -4.12 -7.13
C LYS A 44 15.28 -2.59 -7.16
N ARG A 45 16.46 -2.00 -7.38
CA ARG A 45 16.62 -0.53 -7.49
C ARG A 45 15.84 0.06 -8.67
N LYS A 46 15.84 -0.61 -9.83
CA LYS A 46 15.07 -0.20 -11.01
C LYS A 46 13.56 -0.19 -10.71
N LYS A 47 13.02 -1.28 -10.14
CA LYS A 47 11.61 -1.38 -9.75
C LYS A 47 11.21 -0.33 -8.72
N GLN A 48 12.05 -0.09 -7.71
CA GLN A 48 11.82 0.97 -6.71
C GLN A 48 11.71 2.36 -7.34
N LYS A 49 12.64 2.73 -8.24
CA LYS A 49 12.60 4.01 -8.97
C LYS A 49 11.32 4.15 -9.80
N ILE A 50 10.94 3.10 -10.53
CA ILE A 50 9.72 3.10 -11.35
C ILE A 50 8.47 3.28 -10.47
N ASN A 51 8.38 2.53 -9.36
CA ASN A 51 7.24 2.61 -8.45
C ASN A 51 7.12 3.99 -7.79
N ALA A 52 8.24 4.60 -7.39
CA ALA A 52 8.26 5.95 -6.85
C ALA A 52 7.76 6.98 -7.88
N LYS A 53 8.25 6.91 -9.13
CA LYS A 53 7.81 7.80 -10.21
C LYS A 53 6.32 7.62 -10.53
N LYS A 54 5.83 6.38 -10.63
CA LYS A 54 4.40 6.08 -10.83
C LYS A 54 3.53 6.64 -9.72
N LYS A 55 3.95 6.50 -8.46
CA LYS A 55 3.22 7.04 -7.28
C LYS A 55 3.15 8.57 -7.32
N MET A 56 4.24 9.24 -7.66
CA MET A 56 4.29 10.70 -7.81
C MET A 56 3.37 11.20 -8.92
N LEU A 57 3.45 10.59 -10.11
CA LEU A 57 2.61 10.97 -11.25
C LEU A 57 1.12 10.77 -10.96
N LYS A 58 0.76 9.67 -10.29
CA LYS A 58 -0.63 9.44 -9.86
C LYS A 58 -1.11 10.52 -8.89
N ARG A 59 -0.27 10.95 -7.94
CA ARG A 59 -0.60 12.03 -7.00
C ARG A 59 -0.83 13.35 -7.73
N LEU A 60 0.06 13.72 -8.66
CA LEU A 60 -0.08 14.94 -9.46
C LEU A 60 -1.33 14.93 -10.34
N TYR A 61 -1.63 13.79 -10.97
CA TYR A 61 -2.86 13.62 -11.76
C TYR A 61 -4.13 13.84 -10.92
N MET A 62 -4.17 13.26 -9.72
CA MET A 62 -5.32 13.42 -8.81
C MET A 62 -5.49 14.85 -8.32
N LEU A 63 -4.39 15.57 -8.03
CA LEU A 63 -4.42 16.99 -7.63
C LEU A 63 -4.98 17.86 -8.75
N ARG A 64 -4.46 17.72 -9.98
CA ARG A 64 -4.94 18.48 -11.14
C ARG A 64 -6.43 18.25 -11.42
N ARG A 65 -6.89 16.99 -11.28
CA ARG A 65 -8.31 16.64 -11.44
C ARG A 65 -9.21 17.26 -10.37
N TYR A 66 -8.67 17.49 -9.17
CA TYR A 66 -9.40 18.14 -8.10
C TYR A 66 -9.46 19.67 -8.33
N GLU A 67 -8.33 20.27 -8.69
CA GLU A 67 -8.24 21.69 -9.07
C GLU A 67 -9.16 22.04 -10.25
N SER A 68 -9.27 21.17 -11.25
CA SER A 68 -10.15 21.39 -12.41
C SER A 68 -11.64 21.26 -12.10
N LYS A 69 -12.01 20.79 -10.90
CA LYS A 69 -13.41 20.60 -10.46
C LYS A 69 -13.88 21.67 -9.49
N LEU A 70 -12.95 22.48 -8.98
CA LEU A 70 -13.21 23.69 -8.20
C LEU A 70 -13.47 24.85 -9.17
#